data_AF-A0A7C3Y6P1-F1
#
_entry.id   AF-A0A7C3Y6P1-F1
#
_cell.length_a   1.000
_cell.length_b   1.000
_cell.length_c   1.000
_cell.angle_alpha   90.00
_cell.angle_beta   90.00
_cell.angle_gamma   90.00
#
_symmetry.space_group_name_H-M   'P 1'
#
loop_
_entity.id
_entity.type
_entity.pdbx_description
1 polymer ?
#
loop_
_entity_poly.entity_id
_entity_poly.type
_entity_poly.pdbx_seq_one_letter_code
_entity_poly.pdbx_strand_id
1 'polypeptide(L)'
;MRVFYELNEQKIADDIADDMAKSMDAILAGEPVGQDPLNDAMGKIEAGLRGYLDADEWQQVSGQVIAAAAAGVSHRFKKPRHARGPRPAFIDTGLYQANFRAWVSK
;
A
#
# COMPACT_ATOMS: atom_id res chain seq x y z
N MET A 1 -8.80 2.17 1.11
CA MET A 1 -7.94 1.78 2.25
C MET A 1 -8.64 0.83 3.22
N ARG A 2 -9.74 1.21 3.89
CA ARG A 2 -10.49 0.27 4.75
C ARG A 2 -10.88 -1.03 4.03
N VAL A 3 -11.44 -0.93 2.82
CA VAL A 3 -11.83 -2.10 2.00
C VAL A 3 -10.64 -3.02 1.68
N PHE A 4 -9.47 -2.45 1.36
CA PHE A 4 -8.26 -3.26 1.13
C PHE A 4 -7.86 -4.03 2.38
N TYR A 5 -7.89 -3.36 3.54
CA TYR A 5 -7.62 -3.99 4.83
C TYR A 5 -8.62 -5.10 5.12
N GLU A 6 -9.93 -4.86 4.99
CA GLU A 6 -10.97 -5.88 5.21
C GLU A 6 -10.80 -7.10 4.29
N LEU A 7 -10.42 -6.90 3.02
CA LEU A 7 -10.17 -7.99 2.07
C LEU A 7 -8.90 -8.80 2.36
N ASN A 8 -7.91 -8.18 3.02
CA ASN A 8 -6.59 -8.78 3.25
C ASN A 8 -6.27 -8.94 4.75
N GLU A 9 -7.26 -8.78 5.63
CA GLU A 9 -7.06 -8.63 7.08
C GLU A 9 -6.25 -9.78 7.65
N GLN A 10 -6.65 -11.00 7.33
CA GLN A 10 -5.98 -12.21 7.80
C GLN A 10 -4.53 -12.29 7.30
N LYS A 11 -4.30 -12.02 6.01
CA LYS A 11 -2.96 -12.03 5.43
C LYS A 11 -2.05 -10.96 6.06
N ILE A 12 -2.60 -9.77 6.30
CA ILE A 12 -1.88 -8.68 6.98
C ILE A 12 -1.52 -9.09 8.41
N ALA A 13 -2.45 -9.72 9.13
CA ALA A 13 -2.21 -10.21 10.48
C ALA A 13 -1.12 -11.30 10.50
N ASP A 14 -1.15 -12.23 9.54
CA ASP A 14 -0.16 -13.29 9.39
C ASP A 14 1.24 -12.71 9.08
N ASP A 15 1.34 -11.78 8.13
CA ASP A 15 2.60 -11.11 7.79
C ASP A 15 3.23 -10.41 9.01
N ILE A 16 2.41 -9.74 9.83
CA ILE A 16 2.85 -9.06 11.06
C ILE A 16 3.27 -10.09 12.13
N ALA A 17 2.47 -11.15 12.31
CA ALA A 17 2.76 -12.19 13.30
C ALA A 17 4.07 -12.91 13.01
N ASP A 18 4.33 -13.22 11.74
CA ASP A 18 5.57 -13.86 11.29
C ASP A 18 6.80 -13.01 11.61
N ASP A 19 6.73 -11.70 11.36
CA ASP A 19 7.85 -10.79 11.63
C ASP A 19 8.10 -10.58 13.12
N MET A 20 7.03 -10.53 13.92
CA MET A 20 7.16 -10.53 15.38
C MET A 20 7.78 -11.83 15.90
N ALA A 21 7.35 -12.98 15.38
CA ALA A 21 7.91 -14.28 15.77
C ALA A 21 9.40 -14.37 15.44
N LYS A 22 9.80 -13.99 14.21
CA LYS A 22 11.22 -13.92 13.82
C LYS A 22 12.02 -12.98 14.72
N SER A 23 11.45 -11.83 15.07
CA SER A 23 12.11 -10.86 15.95
C SER A 23 12.29 -11.43 17.36
N MET A 24 11.30 -12.16 17.89
CA MET A 24 11.41 -12.85 19.17
C MET A 24 12.46 -13.96 19.15
N ASP A 25 12.49 -14.76 18.08
CA ASP A 25 13.48 -15.84 17.92
C ASP A 25 14.92 -15.28 17.84
N ALA A 26 15.11 -14.16 17.13
CA ALA A 26 16.40 -13.47 17.09
C ALA A 26 16.85 -12.99 18.48
N ILE A 27 15.95 -12.42 19.28
CA ILE A 27 16.25 -12.03 20.67
C ILE A 27 16.67 -13.24 21.50
N LEU A 28 15.92 -14.34 21.41
CA LEU A 28 16.19 -15.57 22.16
C LEU A 28 17.52 -16.23 21.74
N ALA A 29 17.90 -16.11 20.47
CA ALA A 29 19.17 -16.56 19.94
C ALA A 29 20.36 -15.63 20.30
N GLY A 30 20.09 -14.46 20.91
CA GLY A 30 21.11 -13.45 21.21
C GLY A 30 21.58 -12.66 19.99
N GLU A 31 20.80 -12.66 18.91
CA GLU A 31 21.08 -11.91 17.69
C GLU A 31 20.62 -10.44 17.82
N PRO A 32 21.28 -9.50 17.15
CA PRO A 32 20.81 -8.12 17.08
C PRO A 32 19.53 -8.03 16.27
N VAL A 33 18.44 -7.59 16.90
CA VAL A 33 17.19 -7.25 16.21
C VAL A 33 17.38 -5.98 15.39
N GLY A 34 16.91 -5.97 14.15
CA GLY A 34 16.88 -4.76 13.32
C GLY A 34 16.10 -3.61 13.98
N GLN A 35 16.38 -2.37 13.57
CA GLN A 35 15.73 -1.18 14.14
C GLN A 35 14.19 -1.18 14.04
N ASP A 36 13.64 -1.87 13.04
CA ASP A 36 12.19 -1.97 12.81
C ASP A 36 11.81 -3.45 12.65
N PRO A 37 11.23 -4.09 13.68
CA PRO A 37 10.89 -5.52 13.68
C PRO A 37 9.75 -5.88 12.71
N LEU A 38 9.07 -4.89 12.12
CA LEU A 38 7.95 -5.10 11.19
C LEU A 38 8.29 -4.72 9.75
N ASN A 39 9.56 -4.42 9.45
CA ASN A 39 9.91 -3.83 8.16
C ASN A 39 9.60 -4.74 6.96
N ASP A 40 9.71 -6.07 7.09
CA ASP A 40 9.39 -7.01 6.01
C ASP A 40 7.87 -7.12 5.80
N ALA A 41 7.11 -7.28 6.88
CA ALA A 41 5.65 -7.27 6.88
C ALA A 41 5.11 -5.98 6.25
N MET A 42 5.61 -4.82 6.68
CA MET A 42 5.21 -3.53 6.11
C MET A 42 5.55 -3.43 4.62
N GLY A 43 6.69 -3.98 4.18
CA GLY A 43 7.05 -4.05 2.76
C GLY A 43 6.08 -4.90 1.93
N LYS A 44 5.65 -6.06 2.46
CA LYS A 44 4.65 -6.92 1.80
C LYS A 44 3.28 -6.27 1.72
N ILE A 45 2.84 -5.63 2.81
CA ILE A 45 1.58 -4.90 2.85
C ILE A 45 1.58 -3.74 1.83
N GLU A 46 2.69 -2.99 1.75
CA GLU A 46 2.86 -1.92 0.77
C GLU A 46 2.79 -2.46 -0.67
N ALA A 47 3.49 -3.55 -0.96
CA ALA A 47 3.48 -4.17 -2.27
C ALA A 47 2.08 -4.69 -2.66
N GLY A 48 1.37 -5.32 -1.72
CA GLY A 48 0.00 -5.79 -1.92
C GLY A 48 -0.97 -4.65 -2.21
N LEU A 49 -0.86 -3.55 -1.47
CA LEU A 49 -1.67 -2.36 -1.70
C LEU A 49 -1.38 -1.72 -3.06
N ARG A 50 -0.11 -1.66 -3.48
CA ARG A 50 0.26 -1.17 -4.80
C ARG A 50 -0.41 -2.00 -5.89
N GLY A 51 -0.35 -3.34 -5.79
CA GLY A 51 -1.04 -4.24 -6.70
C GLY A 51 -2.55 -4.00 -6.76
N TYR A 52 -3.20 -3.87 -5.60
CA TYR A 52 -4.64 -3.58 -5.50
C TYR A 52 -5.05 -2.28 -6.21
N LEU A 53 -4.21 -1.23 -6.12
CA LEU A 53 -4.46 0.05 -6.78
C LEU A 53 -4.15 0.01 -8.28
N ASP A 54 -3.05 -0.64 -8.67
CA ASP A 54 -2.62 -0.73 -10.07
C ASP A 54 -3.54 -1.64 -10.91
N ALA A 55 -4.14 -2.65 -10.29
CA ALA A 55 -5.10 -3.55 -10.93
C ALA A 55 -6.54 -2.99 -10.97
N ASP A 56 -6.78 -1.80 -10.43
CA ASP A 56 -8.11 -1.19 -10.29
C ASP A 56 -9.15 -2.09 -9.57
N GLU A 57 -8.68 -3.00 -8.69
CA GLU A 57 -9.56 -3.88 -7.89
C GLU A 57 -10.51 -3.04 -7.01
N TRP A 58 -10.05 -1.89 -6.54
CA TRP A 58 -10.85 -0.93 -5.80
C TRP A 58 -12.09 -0.45 -6.57
N GLN A 59 -12.00 -0.30 -7.89
CA GLN A 59 -13.11 0.13 -8.73
C GLN A 59 -14.14 -0.99 -8.88
N GLN A 60 -13.68 -2.24 -8.97
CA GLN A 60 -14.56 -3.41 -9.05
C GLN A 60 -15.34 -3.63 -7.75
N VAL A 61 -14.68 -3.47 -6.60
CA VAL A 61 -15.30 -3.70 -5.29
C VAL A 61 -16.20 -2.55 -4.87
N SER A 62 -15.81 -1.30 -5.15
CA SER A 62 -16.59 -0.12 -4.73
C SER A 62 -17.61 0.36 -5.74
N GLY A 63 -17.50 -0.05 -7.01
CA GLY A 63 -18.27 0.49 -8.13
C GLY A 63 -17.98 1.97 -8.46
N GLN A 64 -17.01 2.58 -7.78
CA GLN A 64 -16.69 4.01 -7.96
C GLN A 64 -15.81 4.22 -9.19
N VAL A 65 -16.10 5.26 -9.96
CA VAL A 65 -15.33 5.65 -11.14
C VAL A 65 -14.73 7.02 -10.93
N ILE A 66 -13.42 7.17 -11.17
CA ILE A 66 -12.76 8.47 -11.15
C ILE A 66 -12.77 9.02 -12.57
N ALA A 67 -13.77 9.86 -12.87
CA ALA A 67 -14.00 10.42 -14.21
C ALA A 67 -12.77 11.14 -14.79
N ALA A 68 -12.00 11.84 -13.95
CA ALA A 68 -10.77 12.51 -14.38
C ALA A 68 -9.67 11.51 -14.81
N ALA A 69 -9.59 10.35 -14.15
CA ALA A 69 -8.65 9.29 -14.50
C ALA A 69 -9.08 8.59 -15.79
N ALA A 70 -10.39 8.29 -15.93
CA ALA A 70 -10.96 7.75 -17.16
C ALA A 70 -10.76 8.69 -18.37
N ALA A 71 -10.88 10.01 -18.17
CA ALA A 71 -10.64 11.03 -19.18
C ALA A 71 -9.15 11.37 -19.39
N GLY A 72 -8.22 10.69 -18.69
CA GLY A 72 -6.78 10.91 -18.83
C GLY A 72 -6.30 12.28 -18.34
N VAL A 73 -7.09 12.99 -17.52
CA VAL A 73 -6.80 14.36 -17.08
C VAL A 73 -5.79 14.33 -15.95
N SER A 74 -4.63 14.94 -16.16
CA SER A 74 -3.61 15.13 -15.14
C SER A 74 -3.46 16.61 -14.77
N HIS A 75 -3.68 16.91 -13.48
CA HIS A 75 -3.45 18.23 -12.88
C HIS A 75 -2.03 18.40 -12.30
N ARG A 76 -1.18 17.37 -12.40
CA ARG A 76 0.23 17.44 -11.94
C ARG A 76 1.02 18.53 -12.68
N PHE A 77 0.61 18.87 -13.89
CA PHE A 77 1.27 19.87 -14.72
C PHE A 77 0.53 21.22 -14.68
N LYS A 78 1.27 22.32 -14.77
CA LYS A 78 0.75 23.70 -14.77
C LYS A 78 -0.36 23.95 -15.81
N LYS A 79 -0.34 23.22 -16.92
CA LYS A 79 -1.47 23.13 -17.85
C LYS A 79 -2.00 21.69 -17.79
N PRO A 80 -3.30 21.47 -17.55
CA PRO A 80 -3.87 20.14 -17.55
C PRO A 80 -3.51 19.43 -18.86
N ARG A 81 -2.81 18.31 -18.77
CA ARG A 81 -2.61 17.44 -19.92
C ARG A 81 -3.81 16.52 -19.98
N HIS A 82 -4.56 16.61 -21.08
CA HIS A 82 -5.44 15.54 -21.52
C HIS A 82 -4.53 14.46 -22.12
N ALA A 83 -4.27 13.39 -21.38
CA ALA A 83 -3.60 12.23 -21.93
C ALA A 83 -4.51 11.59 -22.99
N ARG A 84 -3.92 10.97 -24.02
CA ARG A 84 -4.61 10.36 -25.17
C ARG A 84 -5.46 9.10 -24.82
N GLY A 85 -5.78 8.88 -23.55
CA GLY A 85 -6.52 7.72 -23.06
C GLY A 85 -6.63 7.67 -21.52
N PRO A 86 -7.33 6.65 -20.98
CA PRO A 86 -7.46 6.44 -19.55
C PRO A 86 -6.11 6.32 -18.87
N ARG A 87 -6.00 6.84 -17.64
CA ARG A 87 -4.80 6.75 -16.81
C ARG A 87 -5.14 6.07 -15.48
N PRO A 88 -4.16 5.49 -14.75
CA PRO A 88 -4.40 4.99 -13.41
C PRO A 88 -4.99 6.09 -12.52
N ALA A 89 -5.94 5.73 -11.67
CA ALA A 89 -6.56 6.69 -10.75
C ALA A 89 -5.55 7.27 -9.77
N PHE A 90 -4.67 6.42 -9.25
CA PHE A 90 -3.75 6.72 -8.15
C PHE A 90 -2.29 6.78 -8.64
N ILE A 91 -1.97 7.73 -9.52
CA ILE A 91 -0.60 7.89 -10.08
C ILE A 91 0.39 8.48 -9.06
N ASP A 92 -0.10 9.28 -8.10
CA ASP A 92 0.72 9.95 -7.07
C ASP A 92 0.77 9.14 -5.76
N THR A 93 0.81 7.82 -5.88
CA THR A 93 0.72 6.89 -4.75
C THR A 93 1.89 6.95 -3.79
N GLY A 94 3.00 7.61 -4.11
CA GLY A 94 4.11 7.76 -3.16
C GLY A 94 3.66 8.33 -1.80
N LEU A 95 2.72 9.29 -1.81
CA LEU A 95 2.17 9.87 -0.57
C LEU A 95 1.17 8.92 0.12
N TYR A 96 0.33 8.22 -0.64
CA TYR A 96 -0.61 7.24 -0.08
C TYR A 96 0.11 5.99 0.46
N GLN A 97 1.21 5.58 -0.19
CA GLN A 97 2.12 4.51 0.22
C GLN A 97 2.86 4.89 1.50
N ALA A 98 3.44 6.10 1.57
CA ALA A 98 4.07 6.62 2.78
C ALA A 98 3.09 6.70 3.97
N ASN A 99 1.82 7.06 3.71
CA ASN A 99 0.79 7.13 4.74
C ASN A 99 0.22 5.77 5.17
N PHE A 100 0.51 4.68 4.45
CA PHE A 100 0.10 3.32 4.84
C PHE A 100 1.13 2.63 5.74
N ARG A 101 2.36 3.16 5.79
CA ARG A 101 3.30 2.77 6.82
C ARG A 101 2.72 3.22 8.16
N ALA A 102 2.42 2.27 9.04
CA ALA A 102 2.08 2.61 10.41
C ALA A 102 3.21 3.49 10.95
N TRP A 103 2.86 4.60 11.61
CA TRP A 103 3.83 5.47 12.28
C TRP A 103 4.34 4.73 13.52
N VAL A 104 5.14 3.68 13.32
CA VAL A 104 5.74 2.90 14.41
C VAL A 104 7.04 3.56 14.89
N SER A 105 7.55 4.59 14.19
CA SER A 105 8.70 5.35 14.68
C SER A 105 8.30 6.56 15.51
N LYS A 106 8.64 6.49 16.79
CA LYS A 106 9.19 7.60 17.57
C LYS A 106 10.43 7.10 18.29
#